data_AF-A0A3C0XJZ4-F1
#
_entry.id   AF-A0A3C0XJZ4-F1
#
_cell.length_a   1.000
_cell.length_b   1.000
_cell.length_c   1.000
_cell.angle_alpha   90.00
_cell.angle_beta   90.00
_cell.angle_gamma   90.00
#
_symmetry.space_group_name_H-M   'P 1'
#
loop_
_entity.id
_entity.type
_entity.pdbx_description
1 polymer ?
#
loop_
_entity_poly.entity_id
_entity_poly.type
_entity_poly.pdbx_seq_one_letter_code
_entity_poly.pdbx_strand_id
1 'polypeptide(L)'
;MGALAITVIVSAGLLIGFGVQYLTHPRTQLDWLFVAIATSLGASLGSEVLTNAFGLMAGGPEIDGLFIIPAVITGLVLGLLADAFVRYIALEPA
;
A
#
# COMPACT_ATOMS: atom_id res chain seq x y z
N MET A 1 -14.34 2.55 7.99
CA MET A 1 -14.15 1.80 6.73
C MET A 1 -14.99 0.53 6.79
N GLY A 2 -15.81 0.27 5.77
CA GLY A 2 -16.56 -0.99 5.68
C GLY A 2 -15.65 -2.20 5.40
N ALA A 3 -16.13 -3.40 5.73
CA ALA A 3 -15.38 -4.66 5.55
C ALA A 3 -14.89 -4.85 4.10
N LEU A 4 -15.68 -4.43 3.11
CA LEU A 4 -15.31 -4.49 1.69
C LEU A 4 -14.07 -3.65 1.35
N ALA A 5 -13.94 -2.45 1.91
CA ALA A 5 -12.78 -1.58 1.66
C ALA A 5 -11.49 -2.19 2.21
N ILE A 6 -11.56 -2.81 3.39
CA ILE A 6 -10.42 -3.52 4.00
C ILE A 6 -10.03 -4.71 3.13
N THR A 7 -11.00 -5.51 2.67
CA THR A 7 -10.72 -6.64 1.78
C THR A 7 -10.05 -6.20 0.49
N VAL A 8 -10.51 -5.11 -0.14
CA VAL A 8 -9.89 -4.57 -1.36
C VAL A 8 -8.45 -4.11 -1.12
N ILE A 9 -8.19 -3.37 -0.04
CA ILE A 9 -6.85 -2.88 0.30
C ILE A 9 -5.89 -4.05 0.57
N VAL A 10 -6.30 -5.01 1.40
CA VAL A 10 -5.50 -6.19 1.72
C VAL A 10 -5.24 -7.03 0.47
N SER A 11 -6.26 -7.26 -0.36
CA SER A 11 -6.10 -8.03 -1.61
C SER A 11 -5.17 -7.33 -2.60
N ALA A 12 -5.30 -6.01 -2.77
CA ALA A 12 -4.42 -5.24 -3.63
C ALA A 12 -2.97 -5.26 -3.11
N GLY A 13 -2.77 -5.09 -1.80
CA GLY A 13 -1.45 -5.16 -1.17
C GLY A 13 -0.79 -6.53 -1.35
N LEU A 14 -1.55 -7.61 -1.20
CA LEU A 14 -1.06 -8.97 -1.43
C LEU A 14 -0.73 -9.22 -2.91
N LEU A 15 -1.57 -8.78 -3.84
CA LEU A 15 -1.33 -8.92 -5.28
C LEU A 15 -0.09 -8.13 -5.73
N ILE A 16 0.10 -6.92 -5.22
CA ILE A 16 1.28 -6.10 -5.50
C ILE A 16 2.52 -6.74 -4.89
N GLY A 17 2.49 -7.13 -3.62
CA GLY A 17 3.62 -7.77 -2.95
C GLY A 17 4.05 -9.08 -3.63
N PHE A 18 3.07 -9.92 -4.00
CA PHE A 18 3.32 -11.13 -4.76
C PHE A 18 3.85 -10.85 -6.17
N GLY A 19 3.27 -9.87 -6.88
CA GLY A 19 3.71 -9.47 -8.21
C GLY A 19 5.14 -8.94 -8.23
N VAL A 20 5.52 -8.14 -7.22
CA VAL A 20 6.90 -7.69 -7.03
C VAL A 20 7.82 -8.89 -6.83
N GLN A 21 7.48 -9.81 -5.92
CA GLN A 21 8.28 -11.03 -5.70
C GLN A 21 8.45 -11.89 -6.95
N TYR A 22 7.40 -12.05 -7.75
CA TYR A 22 7.45 -12.80 -9.00
C TYR A 22 8.38 -12.15 -10.04
N LEU A 23 8.32 -10.82 -10.18
CA LEU A 23 9.11 -10.10 -11.18
C LEU A 23 10.58 -9.98 -10.82
N THR A 24 10.92 -10.03 -9.54
CA THR A 24 12.22 -9.51 -9.11
C THR A 24 13.14 -10.48 -8.40
N HIS A 25 12.77 -11.77 -8.33
CA HIS A 25 13.63 -12.83 -7.77
C HIS A 25 14.28 -12.40 -6.43
N PRO A 26 13.47 -12.14 -5.39
CA PRO A 26 13.96 -11.57 -4.14
C PRO A 26 15.05 -12.43 -3.50
N ARG A 27 15.97 -11.77 -2.81
CA ARG A 27 17.11 -12.43 -2.15
C ARG A 27 16.64 -13.28 -0.98
N THR A 28 15.54 -12.90 -0.34
CA THR A 28 14.91 -13.70 0.72
C THR A 28 13.45 -14.01 0.41
N GLN A 29 12.98 -15.16 0.90
CA GLN A 29 11.58 -15.57 0.73
C GLN A 29 10.57 -14.66 1.45
N LEU A 30 11.02 -13.68 2.24
CA LEU A 30 10.19 -12.80 3.06
C LEU A 30 10.19 -11.34 2.58
N ASP A 31 10.98 -10.97 1.56
CA ASP A 31 11.07 -9.58 1.07
C ASP A 31 9.68 -9.01 0.68
N TRP A 32 8.80 -9.87 0.14
CA TRP A 32 7.43 -9.53 -0.22
C TRP A 32 6.55 -9.12 0.96
N LEU A 33 6.82 -9.64 2.17
CA LEU A 33 6.04 -9.35 3.36
C LEU A 33 6.27 -7.91 3.81
N PHE A 34 7.50 -7.42 3.73
CA PHE A 34 7.83 -6.03 4.04
C PHE A 34 7.15 -5.06 3.06
N VAL A 35 7.17 -5.39 1.77
CA VAL A 35 6.46 -4.62 0.73
C VAL A 35 4.95 -4.64 0.97
N ALA A 36 4.37 -5.79 1.31
CA ALA A 36 2.94 -5.92 1.59
C ALA A 36 2.50 -5.12 2.84
N ILE A 37 3.30 -5.15 3.91
CA ILE A 37 3.04 -4.36 5.13
C ILE A 37 3.14 -2.87 4.82
N ALA A 38 4.20 -2.42 4.13
CA ALA A 38 4.37 -1.02 3.75
C ALA A 38 3.24 -0.52 2.83
N THR A 39 2.81 -1.35 1.89
CA THR A 39 1.67 -1.06 1.00
C THR A 39 0.38 -0.92 1.79
N SER A 40 0.14 -1.81 2.75
CA SER A 40 -1.08 -1.78 3.58
C SER A 40 -1.10 -0.57 4.50
N LEU A 41 0.03 -0.24 5.14
CA LEU A 41 0.18 0.96 5.97
C LEU A 41 -0.01 2.22 5.14
N GLY A 42 0.61 2.28 3.96
CA GLY A 42 0.45 3.43 3.08
C GLY A 42 -0.98 3.61 2.59
N ALA A 43 -1.69 2.53 2.31
CA ALA A 43 -3.09 2.59 1.93
C ALA A 43 -3.99 3.09 3.06
N SER A 44 -3.76 2.62 4.29
CA SER A 44 -4.48 3.11 5.47
C SER A 44 -4.23 4.60 5.70
N LEU A 45 -2.97 5.01 5.70
CA LEU A 45 -2.59 6.41 5.94
C LEU A 45 -3.09 7.35 4.84
N GLY A 46 -3.03 6.96 3.56
CA GLY A 46 -3.55 7.80 2.49
C GLY A 46 -5.06 7.95 2.51
N SER A 47 -5.77 6.90 2.92
CA SER A 47 -7.22 6.99 3.15
C SER A 47 -7.53 8.03 4.23
N GLU A 48 -6.81 8.02 5.35
CA GLU A 48 -7.03 8.95 6.47
C GLU A 48 -6.56 10.37 6.18
N VAL A 49 -5.38 10.54 5.58
CA VAL A 49 -4.79 11.84 5.27
C VAL A 49 -5.65 12.57 4.26
N LEU A 50 -6.20 11.89 3.23
CA LEU A 50 -7.06 12.58 2.28
C LEU A 50 -8.42 12.98 2.89
N THR A 51 -8.95 12.16 3.78
CA THR A 51 -10.18 12.44 4.53
C THR A 51 -10.02 13.69 5.41
N ASN A 52 -8.89 13.81 6.10
CA ASN A 52 -8.64 14.90 7.07
C ASN A 52 -8.01 16.15 6.45
N ALA A 53 -7.08 16.01 5.50
CA ALA A 53 -6.28 17.12 4.98
C ALA A 53 -6.93 17.85 3.80
N PHE A 54 -7.71 17.15 2.96
CA PHE A 54 -8.34 17.76 1.79
C PHE A 54 -9.83 18.06 1.98
N GLY A 55 -10.40 17.74 3.15
CA GLY A 55 -11.77 18.11 3.52
C GLY A 55 -12.84 17.61 2.54
N LEU A 56 -12.51 16.67 1.65
CA LEU A 56 -13.37 16.26 0.53
C LEU A 56 -14.71 15.66 0.99
N MET A 57 -14.86 15.36 2.28
CA MET A 57 -16.04 14.77 2.89
C MET A 57 -16.53 15.45 4.18
N ALA A 58 -16.18 16.71 4.44
CA ALA A 58 -16.76 17.42 5.59
C ALA A 58 -18.28 17.72 5.46
N GLY A 59 -18.93 17.35 4.34
CA GLY A 59 -20.37 17.62 4.16
C GLY A 59 -21.08 16.92 2.99
N GLY A 60 -20.55 15.83 2.43
CA GLY A 60 -21.15 15.10 1.31
C GLY A 60 -21.26 13.60 1.57
N PRO A 61 -22.20 12.88 0.92
CA PRO A 61 -22.40 11.45 1.15
C PRO A 61 -21.10 10.68 0.94
N GLU A 62 -20.75 9.82 1.89
CA GLU A 62 -19.58 8.95 1.86
C GLU A 62 -19.67 8.01 0.65
N ILE A 63 -19.13 8.43 -0.49
CA ILE A 63 -18.93 7.52 -1.62
C ILE A 63 -17.73 6.67 -1.24
N ASP A 64 -17.99 5.51 -0.64
CA ASP A 64 -16.99 4.52 -0.19
C ASP A 64 -15.89 4.23 -1.24
N GLY A 65 -16.22 4.35 -2.53
CA GLY A 65 -15.27 4.17 -3.64
C GLY A 65 -14.22 5.28 -3.80
N LEU A 66 -14.48 6.49 -3.31
CA LEU A 66 -13.57 7.63 -3.48
C LEU A 66 -12.34 7.52 -2.55
N PHE A 67 -12.47 6.83 -1.41
CA PHE A 67 -11.37 6.56 -0.49
C PHE A 67 -10.41 5.47 -0.99
N ILE A 68 -10.84 4.65 -1.95
CA ILE A 68 -10.03 3.56 -2.50
C ILE A 68 -8.90 4.12 -3.36
N ILE A 69 -9.15 5.15 -4.17
CA ILE A 69 -8.14 5.68 -5.10
C ILE A 69 -6.91 6.24 -4.35
N PRO A 70 -7.06 7.11 -3.33
CA PRO A 70 -5.93 7.64 -2.57
C PRO A 70 -5.21 6.52 -1.80
N ALA A 71 -5.96 5.60 -1.19
CA ALA A 71 -5.41 4.45 -0.49
C ALA A 71 -4.54 3.58 -1.43
N VAL A 72 -5.03 3.30 -2.63
CA VAL A 72 -4.26 2.53 -3.62
C VAL A 72 -3.00 3.28 -4.03
N ILE A 73 -3.07 4.59 -4.27
CA ILE A 73 -1.91 5.40 -4.68
C ILE A 73 -0.85 5.45 -3.57
N THR A 74 -1.23 5.82 -2.35
CA THR A 74 -0.27 5.93 -1.25
C THR A 74 0.27 4.57 -0.81
N GLY A 75 -0.56 3.54 -0.87
CA GLY A 75 -0.13 2.16 -0.68
C GLY A 75 0.92 1.75 -1.70
N LEU A 76 0.66 1.98 -2.99
CA LEU A 76 1.63 1.72 -4.05
C LEU A 76 2.94 2.48 -3.85
N VAL A 77 2.88 3.77 -3.51
CA VAL A 77 4.07 4.60 -3.29
C VAL A 77 4.92 4.04 -2.13
N LEU A 78 4.31 3.76 -0.98
CA LEU A 78 5.04 3.22 0.17
C LEU A 78 5.52 1.79 -0.05
N GLY A 79 4.76 0.97 -0.78
CA GLY A 79 5.20 -0.35 -1.22
C GLY A 79 6.45 -0.28 -2.09
N LEU A 80 6.46 0.60 -3.09
CA LEU A 80 7.61 0.81 -3.97
C LEU A 80 8.83 1.36 -3.22
N LEU A 81 8.62 2.28 -2.27
CA LEU A 81 9.69 2.81 -1.43
C LEU A 81 10.28 1.72 -0.51
N ALA A 82 9.44 0.87 0.07
CA ALA A 82 9.89 -0.26 0.86
C ALA A 82 10.67 -1.28 0.02
N ASP A 83 10.20 -1.57 -1.19
CA ASP A 83 10.91 -2.44 -2.14
C ASP A 83 12.28 -1.88 -2.50
N ALA A 84 12.37 -0.59 -2.83
CA ALA A 84 13.63 0.09 -3.08
C ALA A 84 14.55 0.06 -1.84
N PHE A 85 14.02 0.32 -0.65
CA PHE A 85 14.78 0.29 0.60
C PHE A 85 15.36 -1.11 0.86
N VAL A 86 14.55 -2.16 0.72
CA VAL A 86 14.99 -3.55 0.93
C VAL A 86 16.12 -3.90 -0.04
N ARG A 87 16.03 -3.48 -1.31
CA ARG A 87 17.02 -3.81 -2.35
C ARG A 87 18.32 -3.04 -2.26
N TYR A 88 18.24 -1.74 -2.00
CA TYR A 88 19.39 -0.84 -2.17
C TYR A 88 20.06 -0.49 -0.84
N ILE A 89 19.36 -0.63 0.28
CA ILE A 89 19.84 -0.16 1.59
C ILE A 89 19.96 -1.30 2.60
N ALA A 90 18.92 -2.11 2.76
CA ALA A 90 18.93 -3.16 3.79
C ALA A 90 19.71 -4.42 3.38
N LEU A 91 19.79 -4.71 2.09
CA LEU A 91 20.53 -5.85 1.54
C LEU A 91 21.65 -5.34 0.63
N GLU A 92 22.75 -4.87 1.20
CA GLU A 92 23.97 -4.59 0.42
C GLU A 92 24.37 -5.84 -0.40
N PRO A 93 24.73 -5.71 -1.69
CA PRO A 93 25.52 -6.73 -2.36
C PRO A 93 26.90 -6.78 -1.67
N ALA A 94 27.18 -7.91 -1.01
CA ALA A 94 28.54 -8.28 -0.65
C ALA A 94 29.40 -8.50 -1.91
#